data_AF-A0A2M7J4D0-F1
#
_entry.id   AF-A0A2M7J4D0-F1
#
_cell.length_a   1.000
_cell.length_b   1.000
_cell.length_c   1.000
_cell.angle_alpha   90.00
_cell.angle_beta   90.00
_cell.angle_gamma   90.00
#
_symmetry.space_group_name_H-M   'P 1'
#
loop_
_entity.id
_entity.type
_entity.pdbx_description
1 polymer ?
#
loop_
_entity_poly.entity_id
_entity_poly.type
_entity_poly.pdbx_seq_one_letter_code
_entity_poly.pdbx_strand_id
1 'polypeptide(L)' 'LQGKFNVTGTSPTHGTAASMASGDIVNALQALGYNDKEADWAAKQLPKEIGVSDGIRQALKLLSKG' A
#
# COMPACT_ATOMS: atom_id res chain seq x y z
N LEU A 1 -5.42 -33.04 2.95
CA LEU A 1 -6.13 -31.73 3.01
C LEU A 1 -5.09 -30.63 2.87
N GLN A 2 -5.43 -29.62 2.07
CA GLN A 2 -4.66 -28.42 1.79
C GLN A 2 -4.20 -27.71 3.07
N GLY A 3 -2.97 -27.21 3.06
CA GLY A 3 -2.41 -26.38 4.12
C GLY A 3 -1.20 -25.63 3.60
N LYS A 4 -1.34 -25.01 2.43
CA LYS A 4 -0.30 -24.21 1.79
C LYS A 4 -0.21 -22.89 2.55
N PHE A 5 0.51 -22.89 3.66
CA PHE A 5 0.86 -21.70 4.42
C PHE A 5 1.89 -20.93 3.60
N ASN A 6 1.42 -20.17 2.61
CA ASN A 6 2.22 -19.21 1.89
C ASN A 6 2.35 -17.94 2.73
N VAL A 7 2.90 -18.07 3.95
CA VAL A 7 3.45 -16.93 4.68
C VAL A 7 4.89 -16.75 4.22
N THR A 8 5.01 -16.33 2.96
CA THR A 8 6.20 -15.58 2.56
C THR A 8 6.11 -14.26 3.31
N GLY A 9 6.57 -14.29 4.56
CA GLY A 9 7.05 -13.12 5.27
C GLY A 9 8.31 -12.65 4.54
N THR A 10 8.13 -12.10 3.34
CA THR A 10 9.15 -11.21 2.79
C THR A 10 9.03 -9.95 3.61
N SER A 11 9.82 -9.86 4.67
CA SER A 11 10.34 -8.58 5.11
C SER A 11 10.89 -7.91 3.84
N PRO A 12 10.31 -6.81 3.33
CA PRO A 12 10.88 -6.18 2.17
C PRO A 12 12.22 -5.61 2.61
N THR A 13 13.27 -6.29 2.17
CA THR A 13 14.61 -5.77 2.03
C THR A 13 14.51 -4.37 1.44
N HIS A 14 15.03 -3.38 2.17
CA HIS A 14 15.07 -1.96 1.84
C HIS A 14 15.87 -1.67 0.55
N GLY A 15 15.40 -2.13 -0.61
CA GLY A 15 15.94 -1.81 -1.92
C GLY A 15 15.04 -0.81 -2.62
N THR A 16 15.45 0.45 -2.75
CA THR A 16 14.65 1.51 -3.43
C THR A 16 13.35 1.86 -2.67
N ALA A 17 13.53 2.48 -1.50
CA ALA A 17 12.46 2.83 -0.55
C ALA A 17 11.28 3.61 -1.16
N ALA A 18 11.52 4.49 -2.15
CA ALA A 18 10.46 5.30 -2.74
C ALA A 18 9.46 4.49 -3.59
N SER A 19 9.95 3.50 -4.36
CA SER A 19 9.08 2.73 -5.25
C SER A 19 8.40 1.56 -4.53
N MET A 20 9.08 0.99 -3.53
CA MET A 20 8.46 0.01 -2.64
C MET A 20 7.31 0.64 -1.84
N ALA A 21 7.51 1.87 -1.34
CA ALA A 21 6.52 2.52 -0.49
C ALA A 21 5.15 2.67 -1.17
N SER A 22 5.11 3.06 -2.46
CA SER A 22 3.86 3.18 -3.21
C SER A 22 3.13 1.83 -3.34
N GLY A 23 3.86 0.75 -3.61
CA GLY A 23 3.30 -0.60 -3.70
C GLY A 23 2.78 -1.11 -2.35
N ASP A 24 3.52 -0.84 -1.28
CA ASP A 24 3.11 -1.18 0.10
C ASP A 24 1.84 -0.41 0.52
N ILE A 25 1.72 0.86 0.14
CA ILE A 25 0.53 1.68 0.38
C ILE A 25 -0.68 1.09 -0.36
N VAL A 26 -0.53 0.76 -1.65
CA VAL A 26 -1.61 0.16 -2.45
C VAL A 26 -2.06 -1.18 -1.84
N ASN A 27 -1.12 -2.06 -1.49
CA ASN A 27 -1.43 -3.34 -0.85
C ASN A 27 -2.14 -3.16 0.49
N ALA A 28 -1.71 -2.19 1.31
CA ALA A 28 -2.34 -1.91 2.60
C ALA A 28 -3.79 -1.42 2.44
N LEU A 29 -4.04 -0.57 1.44
CA LEU A 29 -5.41 -0.12 1.12
C LEU A 29 -6.27 -1.29 0.64
N GLN A 30 -5.76 -2.17 -0.22
CA GLN A 30 -6.48 -3.37 -0.64
C GLN A 30 -6.81 -4.30 0.54
N ALA A 31 -5.87 -4.49 1.46
CA ALA A 31 -6.07 -5.29 2.66
C ALA A 31 -7.13 -4.70 3.61
N LEU A 32 -7.34 -3.38 3.56
CA LEU A 32 -8.40 -2.68 4.31
C LEU A 32 -9.78 -2.79 3.63
N GLY A 33 -9.86 -3.31 2.40
CA GLY A 33 -11.10 -3.47 1.64
C GLY A 33 -11.35 -2.42 0.56
N TYR A 34 -10.37 -1.56 0.27
CA TYR A 34 -10.45 -0.65 -0.89
C TYR A 34 -10.12 -1.38 -2.18
N ASN A 35 -10.78 -1.01 -3.29
CA ASN A 35 -10.52 -1.66 -4.58
C ASN A 35 -9.22 -1.15 -5.22
N ASP A 36 -8.61 -1.94 -6.13
CA ASP A 36 -7.37 -1.59 -6.84
C ASP A 36 -7.39 -0.19 -7.46
N LYS A 37 -8.53 0.21 -8.04
CA LYS A 37 -8.69 1.53 -8.68
C LYS A 37 -8.56 2.67 -7.69
N GLU A 38 -9.15 2.52 -6.50
CA GLU A 38 -9.12 3.53 -5.45
C GLU A 38 -7.74 3.61 -4.82
N ALA A 39 -7.14 2.44 -4.56
CA ALA A 39 -5.80 2.34 -4.00
C ALA A 39 -4.73 2.96 -4.93
N ASP A 40 -4.78 2.64 -6.22
CA ASP A 40 -3.86 3.22 -7.23
C ASP A 40 -4.09 4.72 -7.43
N TRP A 41 -5.36 5.16 -7.44
CA TRP A 41 -5.68 6.59 -7.50
C TRP A 41 -5.13 7.35 -6.30
N ALA A 42 -5.32 6.82 -5.09
CA ALA A 42 -4.82 7.44 -3.88
C ALA A 42 -3.29 7.46 -3.86
N ALA A 43 -2.63 6.37 -4.21
CA ALA A 43 -1.17 6.28 -4.27
C ALA A 43 -0.55 7.25 -5.30
N LYS A 44 -1.22 7.46 -6.45
CA LYS A 44 -0.81 8.44 -7.46
C LYS A 44 -0.87 9.89 -6.99
N GLN A 45 -1.75 10.19 -6.03
CA GLN A 45 -1.88 11.54 -5.45
C GLN A 45 -0.80 11.81 -4.39
N LEU A 46 0.01 10.81 -4.03
CA LEU A 46 1.01 10.95 -2.97
C LEU A 46 2.38 11.41 -3.52
N PRO A 47 3.16 12.14 -2.70
CA PRO A 47 4.54 12.50 -3.03
C PRO A 47 5.43 11.26 -3.20
N LYS A 48 6.39 11.30 -4.12
CA LYS A 48 7.36 10.20 -4.33
C LYS A 48 8.28 9.93 -3.13
N GLU A 49 8.39 10.88 -2.21
CA GLU A 49 9.23 10.79 -1.01
C GLU A 49 8.42 10.43 0.26
N ILE A 50 7.13 10.14 0.13
CA ILE A 50 6.28 9.80 1.27
C ILE A 50 6.62 8.41 1.82
N GLY A 51 6.68 8.29 3.14
CA GLY A 51 6.80 6.98 3.79
C GLY A 51 5.49 6.20 3.75
N VAL A 52 5.56 4.87 3.82
CA VAL A 52 4.39 3.96 3.78
C VAL A 52 3.33 4.36 4.81
N SER A 53 3.74 4.56 6.07
CA SER A 53 2.80 4.88 7.15
C SER A 53 2.10 6.23 6.96
N ASP A 54 2.81 7.23 6.42
CA ASP A 54 2.24 8.55 6.15
C ASP A 54 1.34 8.50 4.92
N GLY A 55 1.79 7.80 3.88
CA GLY A 55 1.05 7.58 2.65
C GLY A 55 -0.28 6.87 2.85
N ILE A 56 -0.34 5.85 3.71
CA ILE A 56 -1.63 5.18 4.04
C ILE A 56 -2.60 6.17 4.69
N ARG A 57 -2.14 6.96 5.67
CA ARG A 57 -3.01 7.95 6.34
C ARG A 57 -3.52 8.99 5.35
N GLN A 58 -2.67 9.46 4.46
CA GLN A 58 -3.00 10.47 3.47
C GLN A 58 -3.92 9.91 2.38
N ALA A 59 -3.68 8.69 1.92
CA ALA A 59 -4.55 7.96 1.00
C ALA A 59 -5.94 7.73 1.61
N LEU A 60 -6.03 7.25 2.85
CA LEU A 60 -7.31 7.09 3.55
C LEU A 60 -8.05 8.42 3.68
N LYS A 61 -7.34 9.52 3.93
CA LYS A 61 -7.94 10.86 3.99
C LYS A 61 -8.47 11.34 2.64
N LEU A 62 -7.79 11.00 1.54
CA LEU A 62 -8.25 11.30 0.18
C LEU A 62 -9.51 10.48 -0.17
N LEU A 63 -9.52 9.20 0.18
CA LEU A 63 -10.63 8.27 -0.09
C LEU A 63 -11.85 8.54 0.79
N SER A 64 -11.67 8.92 2.05
CA SER A 64 -12.78 9.28 2.97
C SER A 64 -13.53 10.55 2.55
N LYS A 65 -13.00 11.29 1.57
CA LYS A 65 -13.55 12.54 1.07
C LYS A 65 -14.18 12.37 -0.32
N GLY A 66 -14.09 11.16 -0.89
CA GLY A 66 -14.74 10.75 -2.14
C GLY A 66 -16.06 10.04 -1.90
#